data_AF-A0A5D2C0M9-F1
#
_entry.id   AF-A0A5D2C0M9-F1
#
_cell.length_a   1.000
_cell.length_b   1.000
_cell.length_c   1.000
_cell.angle_alpha   90.00
_cell.angle_beta   90.00
_cell.angle_gamma   90.00
#
_symmetry.space_group_name_H-M   'P 1'
#
loop_
_entity.id
_entity.type
_entity.pdbx_description
1 polymer ?
#
loop_
_entity_poly.entity_id
_entity_poly.type
_entity_poly.pdbx_seq_one_letter_code
_entity_poly.pdbx_strand_id
1 'polypeptide(L)'
;MVDRRVEVVARLKALEDAAAPLVTFLQNANAVQELRADKQYNLQMLNDRYQIGPDQIEALYQYAKFQFECGNYSGAADYLYQYRALCSNSERSLSALWGKLAAEILMQNWDIALEELNHLKEIIDSKSFSSPWNQVQSRIWLMHWSLFIFFNHDNGRTQIIDLFN
;
A
#
# COMPACT_ATOMS: atom_id res chain seq x y z
N MET A 1 17.40 2.20 -25.70
CA MET A 1 17.46 1.93 -24.25
C MET A 1 17.76 3.19 -23.44
N VAL A 2 18.61 4.11 -23.91
CA VAL A 2 18.93 5.36 -23.19
C VAL A 2 17.73 6.31 -23.11
N ASP A 3 16.95 6.51 -24.18
CA ASP A 3 15.75 7.37 -24.16
C ASP A 3 14.70 6.95 -23.13
N ARG A 4 14.39 5.64 -23.04
CA ARG A 4 13.43 5.13 -22.05
C ARG A 4 13.91 5.36 -20.61
N ARG A 5 15.22 5.26 -20.36
CA ARG A 5 15.78 5.53 -19.03
C ARG A 5 15.64 7.01 -18.67
N VAL A 6 15.86 7.92 -19.61
CA VAL A 6 15.71 9.36 -19.39
C VAL A 6 14.25 9.72 -19.09
N GLU A 7 13.31 9.15 -19.85
CA GLU A 7 11.87 9.38 -19.64
C GLU A 7 11.39 8.87 -18.28
N VAL A 8 11.82 7.65 -17.90
CA VAL A 8 11.53 7.04 -16.60
C VAL A 8 12.11 7.87 -15.46
N VAL A 9 13.37 8.32 -15.57
CA VAL A 9 14.01 9.16 -14.54
C VAL A 9 13.38 10.55 -14.46
N ALA A 10 12.97 11.14 -15.59
CA ALA A 10 12.26 12.42 -15.59
C ALA A 10 10.89 12.32 -14.91
N ARG A 11 10.17 11.22 -15.16
CA ARG A 11 8.89 10.94 -14.50
C ARG A 11 9.07 10.69 -13.00
N LEU A 12 10.14 9.99 -12.59
CA LEU A 12 10.49 9.82 -11.18
C LEU A 12 10.69 11.18 -10.51
N LYS A 13 11.54 12.04 -11.08
CA LYS A 13 11.79 13.37 -10.50
C LYS A 13 10.53 14.21 -10.38
N ALA A 14 9.69 14.25 -11.41
CA ALA A 14 8.43 14.99 -11.36
C ALA A 14 7.47 14.47 -10.27
N LEU A 15 7.39 13.14 -10.09
CA LEU A 15 6.57 12.53 -9.04
C LEU A 15 7.19 12.73 -7.65
N GLU A 16 8.51 12.69 -7.54
CA GLU A 16 9.26 12.95 -6.32
C GLU A 16 9.09 14.41 -5.88
N ASP A 17 9.24 15.38 -6.79
CA ASP A 17 8.99 16.81 -6.52
C ASP A 17 7.54 17.05 -6.10
N ALA A 18 6.58 16.38 -6.74
CA ALA A 18 5.16 16.48 -6.37
C ALA A 18 4.84 15.83 -5.01
N ALA A 19 5.53 14.74 -4.66
CA ALA A 19 5.37 14.05 -3.39
C ALA A 19 6.26 14.60 -2.27
N ALA A 20 7.29 15.39 -2.58
CA ALA A 20 8.27 15.96 -1.66
C ALA A 20 7.66 16.66 -0.43
N PRO A 21 6.62 17.53 -0.54
CA PRO A 21 6.00 18.13 0.63
C PRO A 21 5.36 17.10 1.55
N LEU A 22 4.76 16.05 0.98
CA LEU A 22 4.16 14.96 1.73
C LEU A 22 5.23 14.04 2.34
N VAL A 23 6.30 13.70 1.61
CA VAL A 23 7.43 12.91 2.14
C VAL A 23 8.14 13.66 3.27
N THR A 24 8.33 14.97 3.13
CA THR A 24 8.91 15.81 4.20
C THR A 24 8.00 15.86 5.43
N PHE A 25 6.68 15.93 5.23
CA PHE A 25 5.71 15.80 6.32
C PHE A 25 5.81 14.42 7.00
N LEU A 26 5.93 13.35 6.22
CA LEU A 26 6.01 11.97 6.71
C LEU A 26 7.32 11.68 7.46
N GLN A 27 8.41 12.36 7.13
CA GLN A 27 9.67 12.31 7.89
C GLN A 27 9.58 13.01 9.25
N ASN A 28 8.63 13.93 9.43
CA ASN A 28 8.41 14.61 10.69
C ASN A 28 7.56 13.74 11.63
N ALA A 29 8.22 12.98 12.51
CA ALA A 29 7.58 12.10 13.51
C ALA A 29 6.52 12.83 14.36
N ASN A 30 6.72 14.11 14.67
CA ASN A 30 5.75 14.93 15.42
C ASN A 30 4.46 15.21 14.62
N ALA A 31 4.56 15.35 13.30
CA ALA A 31 3.43 15.64 12.43
C ALA A 31 2.61 14.37 12.14
N VAL A 32 3.27 13.21 12.09
CA VAL A 32 2.61 11.89 12.04
C VAL A 32 1.88 11.58 13.35
N GLN A 33 2.38 12.05 14.50
CA GLN A 33 1.68 11.94 15.78
C GLN A 33 0.46 12.89 15.90
N GLU A 34 0.43 13.99 15.15
CA GLU A 34 -0.77 14.85 15.05
C GLU A 34 -1.89 14.20 14.24
N LEU A 35 -1.59 13.16 13.43
CA LEU A 35 -2.61 12.42 12.68
C LEU A 35 -3.55 11.72 13.66
N ARG A 36 -4.82 12.11 13.61
CA ARG A 36 -5.89 11.48 14.41
C ARG A 36 -6.44 10.27 13.68
N ALA A 37 -7.23 9.45 14.38
CA ALA A 37 -8.00 8.37 13.75
C ALA A 37 -9.00 8.90 12.70
N ASP A 38 -9.35 10.20 12.77
CA ASP A 38 -10.26 10.85 11.85
C ASP A 38 -9.54 11.31 10.58
N LYS A 39 -9.74 10.53 9.50
CA LYS A 39 -9.12 10.75 8.20
C LYS A 39 -9.54 12.08 7.56
N GLN A 40 -10.75 12.54 7.84
CA GLN A 40 -11.31 13.76 7.24
C GLN A 40 -10.68 15.00 7.87
N TYR A 41 -10.46 14.95 9.19
CA TYR A 41 -9.70 15.96 9.91
C TYR A 41 -8.24 16.03 9.45
N ASN A 42 -7.59 14.88 9.26
CA ASN A 42 -6.20 14.84 8.79
C ASN A 42 -6.06 15.47 7.40
N LEU A 43 -7.00 15.19 6.49
CA LEU A 43 -7.01 15.80 5.15
C LEU A 43 -7.21 17.32 5.21
N GLN A 44 -8.10 17.81 6.08
CA GLN A 44 -8.29 19.25 6.25
C GLN A 44 -7.05 19.92 6.86
N MET A 45 -6.46 19.33 7.91
CA MET A 45 -5.27 19.87 8.57
C MET A 45 -4.05 19.87 7.65
N LEU A 46 -3.89 18.85 6.80
CA LEU A 46 -2.87 18.77 5.76
C LEU A 46 -3.07 19.83 4.66
N ASN A 47 -4.33 20.09 4.28
CA ASN A 47 -4.64 21.11 3.28
C ASN A 47 -4.39 22.53 3.83
N ASP A 48 -4.83 22.79 5.07
CA ASP A 48 -4.80 24.11 5.68
C ASP A 48 -3.37 24.53 6.09
N ARG A 49 -2.59 23.61 6.68
CA ARG A 49 -1.21 23.91 7.13
C ARG A 49 -0.13 23.65 6.10
N TYR A 50 -0.31 22.66 5.22
CA TYR A 50 0.75 22.18 4.32
C TYR A 50 0.39 22.29 2.83
N GLN A 51 -0.82 22.76 2.47
CA GLN A 51 -1.34 22.76 1.10
C GLN A 51 -1.30 21.37 0.43
N ILE A 52 -1.32 20.31 1.24
CA ILE A 52 -1.33 18.94 0.76
C ILE A 52 -2.79 18.58 0.49
N GLY A 53 -3.14 18.58 -0.79
CA GLY A 53 -4.43 18.16 -1.30
C GLY A 53 -4.49 16.66 -1.64
N PRO A 54 -5.66 16.19 -2.13
CA PRO A 54 -5.81 14.82 -2.63
C PRO A 54 -4.86 14.51 -3.80
N ASP A 55 -4.45 15.52 -4.57
CA ASP A 55 -3.49 15.37 -5.67
C ASP A 55 -2.10 14.94 -5.19
N GLN A 56 -1.60 15.46 -4.06
CA GLN A 56 -0.30 15.05 -3.50
C GLN A 56 -0.36 13.63 -2.92
N ILE A 57 -1.50 13.25 -2.37
CA ILE A 57 -1.75 11.88 -1.90
C ILE A 57 -1.76 10.93 -3.09
N GLU A 58 -2.42 11.29 -4.19
CA GLU A 58 -2.38 10.50 -5.41
C GLU A 58 -0.99 10.46 -6.05
N ALA A 59 -0.23 11.57 -6.00
CA ALA A 59 1.16 11.61 -6.42
C ALA A 59 2.03 10.65 -5.60
N LEU A 60 1.83 10.56 -4.28
CA LEU A 60 2.52 9.58 -3.42
C LEU A 60 2.19 8.14 -3.83
N TYR A 61 0.94 7.83 -4.16
CA TYR A 61 0.57 6.50 -4.66
C TYR A 61 1.27 6.17 -5.98
N GLN A 62 1.31 7.12 -6.92
CA GLN A 62 2.03 6.93 -8.18
C GLN A 62 3.53 6.80 -7.96
N TYR A 63 4.09 7.56 -7.03
CA TYR A 63 5.49 7.48 -6.63
C TYR A 63 5.82 6.12 -5.99
N ALA A 64 4.99 5.63 -5.07
CA ALA A 64 5.14 4.32 -4.44
C ALA A 64 5.06 3.19 -5.47
N LYS A 65 4.11 3.27 -6.41
CA LYS A 65 4.01 2.34 -7.54
C LYS A 65 5.27 2.37 -8.41
N PHE A 66 5.82 3.55 -8.67
CA PHE A 66 7.03 3.70 -9.45
C PHE A 66 8.26 3.14 -8.72
N GLN A 67 8.37 3.37 -7.40
CA GLN A 67 9.42 2.78 -6.56
C GLN A 67 9.33 1.25 -6.56
N PHE A 68 8.11 0.70 -6.50
CA PHE A 68 7.86 -0.72 -6.64
C PHE A 68 8.32 -1.26 -8.02
N GLU A 69 7.98 -0.57 -9.12
CA GLU A 69 8.41 -0.93 -10.48
C GLU A 69 9.94 -0.82 -10.66
N CYS A 70 10.60 0.08 -9.91
CA CYS A 70 12.05 0.22 -9.89
C CYS A 70 12.77 -0.82 -9.02
N GLY A 71 12.03 -1.63 -8.26
CA GLY A 71 12.57 -2.66 -7.36
C GLY A 71 12.90 -2.18 -5.95
N ASN A 72 12.52 -0.96 -5.58
CA ASN A 72 12.64 -0.49 -4.20
C ASN A 72 11.37 -0.83 -3.40
N TYR A 73 11.30 -2.09 -2.98
CA TYR A 73 10.12 -2.62 -2.28
C TYR A 73 10.01 -2.09 -0.84
N SER A 74 11.12 -1.90 -0.14
CA SER A 74 11.13 -1.36 1.23
C SER A 74 10.48 0.02 1.32
N GLY A 75 10.96 0.98 0.53
CA GLY A 75 10.37 2.32 0.50
C GLY A 75 8.92 2.31 -0.01
N ALA A 76 8.61 1.46 -1.01
CA ALA A 76 7.24 1.34 -1.50
C ALA A 76 6.27 0.85 -0.41
N ALA A 77 6.66 -0.13 0.41
CA ALA A 77 5.84 -0.64 1.51
C ALA A 77 5.53 0.46 2.53
N ASP A 78 6.54 1.24 2.93
CA ASP A 78 6.38 2.37 3.87
C ASP A 78 5.44 3.45 3.30
N TYR A 79 5.66 3.86 2.04
CA TYR A 79 4.81 4.85 1.40
C TYR A 79 3.37 4.38 1.23
N LEU A 80 3.14 3.10 0.93
CA LEU A 80 1.79 2.53 0.81
C LEU A 80 1.09 2.42 2.17
N TYR A 81 1.82 2.11 3.24
CA TYR A 81 1.30 2.13 4.60
C TYR A 81 0.83 3.54 5.00
N GLN A 82 1.67 4.54 4.74
CA GLN A 82 1.35 5.95 5.01
C GLN A 82 0.19 6.44 4.14
N TYR A 83 0.17 6.07 2.86
CA TYR A 83 -0.94 6.37 1.96
C TYR A 83 -2.27 5.80 2.50
N ARG A 84 -2.26 4.59 3.07
CA ARG A 84 -3.46 3.96 3.64
C ARG A 84 -4.00 4.70 4.87
N ALA A 85 -3.11 5.25 5.70
CA ALA A 85 -3.50 6.07 6.85
C ALA A 85 -4.22 7.36 6.43
N LEU A 86 -3.83 7.93 5.29
CA LEU A 86 -4.35 9.19 4.76
C LEU A 86 -5.53 9.02 3.78
N CYS A 87 -5.65 7.85 3.14
CA CYS A 87 -6.67 7.61 2.12
C CYS A 87 -8.05 7.31 2.74
N SER A 88 -9.05 8.08 2.31
CA SER A 88 -10.48 7.85 2.62
C SER A 88 -11.18 6.92 1.63
N ASN A 89 -10.57 6.63 0.47
CA ASN A 89 -11.20 5.80 -0.56
C ASN A 89 -10.88 4.31 -0.36
N SER A 90 -11.93 3.50 -0.22
CA SER A 90 -11.83 2.08 0.09
C SER A 90 -11.32 1.21 -1.07
N GLU A 91 -11.39 1.65 -2.33
CA GLU A 91 -10.80 0.94 -3.48
C GLU A 91 -9.31 1.17 -3.60
N ARG A 92 -8.88 2.43 -3.43
CA ARG A 92 -7.45 2.79 -3.41
C ARG A 92 -6.74 2.19 -2.20
N SER A 93 -7.41 2.17 -1.04
CA SER A 93 -6.90 1.50 0.16
C SER A 93 -6.67 0.00 -0.06
N LEU A 94 -7.60 -0.70 -0.73
CA LEU A 94 -7.43 -2.12 -1.07
C LEU A 94 -6.25 -2.31 -2.04
N SER A 95 -6.13 -1.46 -3.05
CA SER A 95 -5.03 -1.51 -4.03
C SER A 95 -3.67 -1.28 -3.36
N ALA A 96 -3.61 -0.34 -2.41
CA ALA A 96 -2.40 -0.08 -1.63
C ALA A 96 -2.03 -1.28 -0.73
N LEU A 97 -3.02 -1.97 -0.16
CA LEU A 97 -2.78 -3.17 0.64
C LEU A 97 -2.19 -4.31 -0.19
N TRP A 98 -2.72 -4.54 -1.39
CA TRP A 98 -2.15 -5.50 -2.34
C TRP A 98 -0.70 -5.15 -2.71
N GLY A 99 -0.43 -3.86 -2.95
CA GLY A 99 0.93 -3.39 -3.24
C GLY A 99 1.88 -3.60 -2.06
N LYS A 100 1.43 -3.34 -0.82
CA LYS A 100 2.22 -3.57 0.39
C LYS A 100 2.51 -5.07 0.58
N LEU A 101 1.49 -5.92 0.50
CA LEU A 101 1.64 -7.38 0.55
C LEU A 101 2.66 -7.86 -0.48
N ALA A 102 2.59 -7.36 -1.71
CA ALA A 102 3.52 -7.72 -2.76
C ALA A 102 4.95 -7.28 -2.46
N ALA A 103 5.13 -6.08 -1.90
CA ALA A 103 6.44 -5.57 -1.51
C ALA A 103 7.06 -6.42 -0.40
N GLU A 104 6.29 -6.80 0.62
CA GLU A 104 6.76 -7.63 1.74
C GLU A 104 7.14 -9.05 1.29
N ILE A 105 6.36 -9.65 0.38
CA ILE A 105 6.69 -10.96 -0.20
C ILE A 105 8.00 -10.91 -1.00
N LEU A 106 8.20 -9.83 -1.78
CA LEU A 106 9.44 -9.65 -2.55
C LEU A 106 10.65 -9.38 -1.65
N MET A 107 10.45 -8.75 -0.49
CA MET A 107 11.47 -8.55 0.54
C MET A 107 11.70 -9.79 1.42
N GLN A 108 10.91 -10.86 1.24
CA GLN A 108 10.95 -12.10 2.04
C GLN A 108 10.63 -11.88 3.53
N ASN A 109 9.87 -10.85 3.85
CA ASN A 109 9.39 -10.57 5.21
C ASN A 109 8.10 -11.33 5.49
N TRP A 110 8.22 -12.64 5.77
CA TRP A 110 7.06 -13.54 5.85
C TRP A 110 6.11 -13.24 7.01
N ASP A 111 6.62 -12.79 8.16
CA ASP A 111 5.79 -12.43 9.32
C ASP A 111 4.87 -11.24 9.02
N ILE A 112 5.44 -10.14 8.47
CA ILE A 112 4.68 -8.94 8.10
C ILE A 112 3.74 -9.23 6.94
N ALA A 113 4.19 -10.01 5.95
CA ALA A 113 3.34 -10.42 4.84
C ALA A 113 2.12 -11.22 5.30
N LEU A 114 2.26 -12.05 6.35
CA LEU A 114 1.16 -12.80 6.94
C LEU A 114 0.16 -11.89 7.66
N GLU A 115 0.62 -10.91 8.43
CA GLU A 115 -0.25 -9.91 9.06
C GLU A 115 -1.04 -9.14 8.00
N GLU A 116 -0.37 -8.64 6.95
CA GLU A 116 -1.03 -7.92 5.86
C GLU A 116 -2.02 -8.82 5.10
N LEU A 117 -1.74 -10.11 4.94
CA LEU A 117 -2.64 -11.07 4.32
C LEU A 117 -3.92 -11.28 5.15
N ASN A 118 -3.80 -11.39 6.48
CA ASN A 118 -4.96 -11.51 7.36
C ASN A 118 -5.81 -10.24 7.32
N HIS A 119 -5.19 -9.06 7.35
CA HIS A 119 -5.90 -7.79 7.16
C HIS A 119 -6.61 -7.72 5.80
N LEU A 120 -5.97 -8.20 4.74
CA LEU A 120 -6.56 -8.26 3.39
C LEU A 120 -7.79 -9.19 3.36
N LYS A 121 -7.68 -10.35 4.02
CA LYS A 121 -8.79 -11.32 4.16
C LYS A 121 -9.97 -10.67 4.89
N GLU A 122 -9.74 -10.03 6.03
CA GLU A 122 -10.79 -9.33 6.78
C GLU A 122 -11.49 -8.24 5.95
N ILE A 123 -10.74 -7.48 5.15
CA ILE A 123 -11.34 -6.46 4.27
C ILE A 123 -12.15 -7.09 3.14
N ILE A 124 -11.66 -8.17 2.53
CA ILE A 124 -12.39 -8.87 1.45
C ILE A 124 -13.65 -9.57 1.99
N ASP A 125 -13.63 -10.04 3.23
CA ASP A 125 -14.78 -10.70 3.83
C ASP A 125 -15.78 -9.72 4.44
N SER A 126 -15.32 -8.58 4.97
CA SER A 126 -16.20 -7.53 5.51
C SER A 126 -16.82 -6.63 4.43
N LYS A 127 -16.16 -6.45 3.29
CA LYS A 127 -16.64 -5.55 2.23
C LYS A 127 -17.72 -6.25 1.41
N SER A 128 -18.92 -5.66 1.39
CA SER A 128 -19.92 -5.95 0.37
C SER A 128 -19.43 -5.36 -0.96
N PHE A 129 -18.80 -6.19 -1.78
CA PHE A 129 -18.38 -5.76 -3.12
C PHE A 129 -19.62 -5.46 -3.97
N SER A 130 -19.56 -4.38 -4.74
CA SER A 130 -20.60 -4.01 -5.71
C SER A 130 -20.85 -5.11 -6.75
N SER A 131 -19.84 -5.94 -7.02
CA SER A 131 -19.93 -7.11 -7.89
C SER A 131 -19.41 -8.37 -7.17
N PRO A 132 -20.23 -9.43 -7.03
CA PRO A 132 -19.81 -10.72 -6.47
C PRO A 132 -18.60 -11.32 -7.20
N TRP A 133 -18.45 -11.03 -8.49
CA TRP A 133 -17.33 -11.52 -9.30
C TRP A 133 -15.97 -10.93 -8.85
N ASN A 134 -15.93 -9.63 -8.53
CA ASN A 134 -14.72 -8.98 -8.03
C ASN A 134 -14.28 -9.55 -6.68
N GLN A 135 -15.25 -9.94 -5.84
CA GLN A 135 -14.98 -10.59 -4.56
C GLN A 135 -14.34 -11.97 -4.77
N VAL A 136 -14.91 -12.78 -5.66
CA VAL A 136 -14.37 -14.11 -5.98
C VAL A 136 -12.97 -14.01 -6.55
N GLN A 137 -12.72 -13.10 -7.49
CA GLN A 137 -11.39 -12.88 -8.04
C GLN A 137 -10.38 -12.47 -6.96
N SER A 138 -10.77 -11.55 -6.06
CA SER A 138 -9.91 -11.11 -4.96
C SER A 138 -9.57 -12.25 -4.00
N ARG A 139 -10.53 -13.16 -3.72
CA ARG A 139 -10.31 -14.37 -2.91
C ARG A 139 -9.38 -15.37 -3.59
N ILE A 140 -9.54 -15.58 -4.91
CA ILE A 140 -8.64 -16.46 -5.68
C ILE A 140 -7.21 -15.92 -5.65
N TRP A 141 -7.04 -14.61 -5.84
CA TRP A 141 -5.73 -13.98 -5.71
C TRP A 141 -5.20 -14.13 -4.28
N LEU A 142 -6.03 -13.93 -3.25
CA LEU A 142 -5.55 -14.06 -1.87
C LEU A 142 -5.06 -15.48 -1.59
N MET A 143 -5.78 -16.50 -2.06
CA MET A 143 -5.33 -17.89 -2.00
C MET A 143 -4.02 -18.12 -2.77
N HIS A 144 -3.84 -17.52 -3.95
CA HIS A 144 -2.59 -17.67 -4.71
C HIS A 144 -1.41 -17.02 -4.00
N TRP A 145 -1.58 -15.79 -3.52
CA TRP A 145 -0.54 -15.03 -2.83
C TRP A 145 -0.21 -15.63 -1.45
N SER A 146 -1.19 -16.24 -0.78
CA SER A 146 -0.98 -16.93 0.49
C SER A 146 -0.07 -18.15 0.37
N LEU A 147 -0.07 -18.85 -0.77
CA LEU A 147 0.85 -19.97 -1.00
C LEU A 147 2.31 -19.50 -0.87
N PHE A 148 2.68 -18.36 -1.45
CA PHE A 148 4.06 -17.86 -1.36
C PHE A 148 4.50 -17.63 0.09
N ILE A 149 3.60 -17.15 0.94
CA ILE A 149 3.88 -16.90 2.35
C ILE A 149 3.95 -18.21 3.13
N PHE A 150 2.93 -19.05 2.97
CA PHE A 150 2.79 -20.25 3.77
C PHE A 150 3.77 -21.37 3.41
N PHE A 151 4.28 -21.43 2.18
CA PHE A 151 5.33 -22.36 1.80
C PHE A 151 6.71 -22.00 2.40
N ASN A 152 6.93 -20.71 2.73
CA ASN A 152 8.21 -20.22 3.26
C ASN A 152 8.18 -19.97 4.78
N HIS A 153 7.01 -19.99 5.41
CA HIS A 153 6.86 -19.77 6.85
C HIS A 153 6.73 -21.10 7.62
N ASP A 154 7.50 -21.27 8.70
CA ASP A 154 7.53 -22.52 9.49
C ASP A 154 6.15 -22.92 10.06
N ASN A 155 5.32 -21.93 10.43
CA ASN A 155 3.93 -22.13 10.91
C ASN A 155 2.86 -22.09 9.79
N GLY A 156 3.26 -21.94 8.51
CA GLY A 156 2.32 -21.74 7.41
C GLY A 156 1.42 -22.95 7.13
N ARG A 157 1.90 -24.17 7.46
CA ARG A 157 1.16 -25.42 7.18
C ARG A 157 -0.15 -25.52 7.96
N THR A 158 -0.18 -25.09 9.22
CA THR A 158 -1.41 -25.11 10.04
C THR A 158 -2.39 -24.04 9.56
N GLN A 159 -1.89 -22.87 9.16
CA GLN A 159 -2.71 -21.76 8.71
C GLN A 159 -3.29 -21.98 7.30
N ILE A 160 -2.60 -22.70 6.41
CA ILE A 160 -3.20 -23.16 5.14
C ILE A 160 -4.43 -24.01 5.40
N ILE A 161 -4.35 -24.96 6.33
CA ILE A 161 -5.45 -25.90 6.59
C ILE A 161 -6.69 -25.15 7.10
N ASP A 162 -6.50 -24.13 7.94
CA ASP A 162 -7.60 -23.31 8.47
C ASP A 162 -8.14 -22.28 7.45
N LEU A 163 -7.31 -21.88 6.48
CA LEU A 163 -7.69 -20.88 5.47
C LEU A 163 -8.41 -21.50 4.25
N PHE A 164 -8.19 -22.79 3.97
CA PHE A 164 -8.79 -23.52 2.85
C PHE A 164 -9.92 -24.49 3.24
N ASN A 165 -10.21 -24.67 4.55
CA ASN A 165 -11.42 -25.36 5.03
C ASN A 165 -12.63 -24.43 5.00
#